data_AF-A0A6B2G3S1-F1
#
_entry.id   AF-A0A6B2G3S1-F1
#
_cell.length_a   1.000
_cell.length_b   1.000
_cell.length_c   1.000
_cell.angle_alpha   90.00
_cell.angle_beta   90.00
_cell.angle_gamma   90.00
#
_symmetry.space_group_name_H-M   'P 1'
#
loop_
_entity.id
_entity.type
_entity.pdbx_description
1 polymer ?
#
loop_
_entity_poly.entity_id
_entity_poly.type
_entity_poly.pdbx_seq_one_letter_code
_entity_poly.pdbx_strand_id
1 'polypeptide(L)'
;MSVILDSRIRLWVILPLTIINLCLCVIRSYAALLFSHKKNSDIHQLRVSETAQRVKICSENCGFIPKEAFESRRHYFNTLEGGYLESLKRPSDEPVPNMFNDPNALMGMMKNNMVNVVIMIIFGQWVNSTLSGFIVTRLPFPLTSGFKSMLQSSITGVSLDSSWVSSTSFYFLGLFGLEDF
;
A
#
# COMPACT_ATOMS: atom_id res chain seq x y z
N MET A 1 -32.39 -23.87 4.56
CA MET A 1 -33.12 -23.71 3.27
C MET A 1 -32.08 -23.56 2.17
N SER A 2 -31.97 -24.52 1.25
CA SER A 2 -30.98 -24.46 0.17
C SER A 2 -31.41 -23.42 -0.85
N VAL A 3 -30.74 -22.26 -0.86
CA VAL A 3 -30.95 -21.23 -1.87
C VAL A 3 -30.47 -21.78 -3.20
N ILE A 4 -31.38 -21.88 -4.17
CA ILE A 4 -31.07 -22.24 -5.55
C ILE A 4 -30.73 -20.94 -6.27
N LEU A 5 -29.47 -20.77 -6.66
CA LEU A 5 -29.05 -19.64 -7.47
C LEU A 5 -29.30 -19.91 -8.94
N ASP A 6 -29.75 -18.89 -9.66
CA ASP A 6 -29.82 -18.94 -11.11
C ASP A 6 -28.40 -19.11 -11.68
N SER A 7 -28.21 -20.13 -12.51
CA SER A 7 -26.94 -20.40 -13.17
C SER A 7 -26.49 -19.25 -14.07
N ARG A 8 -27.42 -18.40 -14.53
CA ARG A 8 -27.12 -17.21 -15.34
C ARG A 8 -26.30 -16.16 -14.58
N ILE A 9 -26.47 -16.04 -13.26
CA ILE A 9 -25.73 -15.09 -12.42
C ILE A 9 -24.23 -15.36 -12.48
N ARG A 10 -23.82 -16.63 -12.59
CA ARG A 10 -22.40 -17.01 -12.70
C ARG A 10 -21.74 -16.47 -13.97
N LEU A 11 -22.43 -16.56 -15.11
CA LEU A 11 -21.89 -16.09 -16.38
C LEU A 11 -22.02 -14.58 -16.57
N TRP A 12 -23.10 -13.97 -16.07
CA TRP A 12 -23.41 -12.56 -16.32
C TRP A 12 -22.91 -11.61 -15.23
N VAL A 13 -22.61 -12.10 -14.02
CA VAL A 13 -22.16 -11.26 -12.91
C VAL A 13 -20.73 -11.61 -12.52
N ILE A 14 -20.44 -12.89 -12.23
CA ILE A 14 -19.10 -13.30 -11.76
C ILE A 14 -18.05 -13.09 -12.84
N LEU A 15 -18.28 -13.59 -14.05
CA LEU A 15 -17.29 -13.51 -15.13
C LEU A 15 -16.97 -12.05 -15.52
N PRO A 16 -17.96 -11.15 -15.73
CA PRO A 16 -17.67 -9.74 -15.97
C PRO A 16 -16.99 -9.05 -14.78
N LEU A 17 -17.40 -9.32 -13.54
CA LEU A 17 -16.75 -8.73 -12.35
C LEU A 17 -15.29 -9.15 -12.22
N THR A 18 -14.97 -10.42 -12.48
CA THR A 18 -13.58 -10.90 -12.44
C THR A 18 -12.73 -10.27 -13.54
N ILE A 19 -13.27 -10.10 -14.75
CA ILE A 19 -12.59 -9.40 -15.85
C ILE A 19 -12.36 -7.94 -15.48
N ILE A 20 -13.37 -7.25 -14.93
CA ILE A 20 -13.23 -5.85 -14.48
C ILE A 20 -12.15 -5.73 -13.41
N ASN A 21 -12.13 -6.62 -12.41
CA ASN A 21 -11.09 -6.64 -11.38
C ASN A 21 -9.68 -6.86 -11.96
N LEU A 22 -9.54 -7.75 -12.93
CA LEU A 22 -8.28 -7.97 -13.63
C LEU A 22 -7.84 -6.71 -14.39
N CYS A 23 -8.74 -6.10 -15.16
CA CYS A 23 -8.47 -4.86 -15.88
C CYS A 23 -8.09 -3.72 -14.93
N LEU A 24 -8.79 -3.58 -13.79
CA LEU A 24 -8.48 -2.58 -12.77
C LEU A 24 -7.12 -2.81 -12.13
N CYS A 25 -6.74 -4.07 -11.87
CA CYS A 25 -5.41 -4.41 -11.37
C CYS A 25 -4.31 -3.97 -12.36
N VAL A 26 -4.49 -4.30 -13.64
CA VAL A 26 -3.55 -3.93 -14.71
C VAL A 26 -3.46 -2.41 -14.87
N ILE A 27 -4.60 -1.72 -14.96
CA ILE A 27 -4.66 -0.25 -15.07
C ILE A 27 -3.99 0.39 -13.85
N ARG A 28 -4.23 -0.12 -12.63
CA ARG A 28 -3.60 0.38 -11.40
C ARG A 28 -2.08 0.25 -11.47
N SER A 29 -1.57 -0.90 -11.90
CA SER A 29 -0.13 -1.14 -12.02
C SER A 29 0.53 -0.18 -13.01
N TYR A 30 -0.06 0.01 -14.19
CA TYR A 30 0.43 0.97 -15.17
C TYR A 30 0.27 2.43 -14.73
N ALA A 31 -0.83 2.77 -14.08
CA ALA A 31 -1.04 4.10 -13.51
C ALA A 31 -0.01 4.39 -12.41
N ALA A 32 0.26 3.42 -11.52
CA ALA A 32 1.30 3.56 -10.51
C ALA A 32 2.68 3.78 -11.13
N LEU A 33 3.02 3.06 -12.21
CA LEU A 33 4.26 3.28 -12.95
C LEU A 33 4.32 4.69 -13.56
N LEU A 34 3.22 5.14 -14.18
CA LEU A 34 3.13 6.45 -14.83
C LEU A 34 3.18 7.61 -13.83
N PHE A 35 2.53 7.45 -12.67
CA PHE A 35 2.48 8.45 -11.60
C PHE A 35 3.60 8.31 -10.58
N SER A 36 4.52 7.35 -10.77
CA SER A 36 5.72 7.18 -9.95
C SER A 36 6.69 8.31 -10.24
N HIS A 37 6.39 9.50 -9.74
CA HIS A 37 7.26 10.65 -9.83
C HIS A 37 8.48 10.42 -8.95
N LYS A 38 9.67 10.35 -9.54
CA LYS A 38 10.92 10.40 -8.77
C LYS A 38 10.95 11.77 -8.09
N LYS A 39 10.67 11.83 -6.79
CA LYS A 39 10.82 13.08 -6.03
C LYS A 39 12.26 13.53 -6.21
N ASN A 40 12.49 14.76 -6.68
CA ASN A 40 13.80 15.38 -6.61
C ASN A 40 14.11 15.57 -5.13
N SER A 41 14.75 14.58 -4.55
CA SER A 41 15.27 14.64 -3.19
C SER A 41 16.29 15.76 -3.13
N ASP A 42 16.22 16.57 -2.08
CA ASP A 42 17.18 17.61 -1.79
C ASP A 42 18.60 17.04 -1.84
N ILE A 43 19.50 17.70 -2.57
CA ILE A 43 20.90 17.28 -2.76
C ILE A 43 21.58 17.10 -1.40
N HIS A 44 21.22 17.94 -0.42
CA HIS A 44 21.74 17.83 0.93
C HIS A 44 21.26 16.53 1.60
N GLN A 45 19.98 16.21 1.52
CA GLN A 45 19.42 14.98 2.10
C GLN A 45 20.01 13.73 1.46
N LEU A 46 20.21 13.72 0.14
CA LEU A 46 20.90 12.64 -0.57
C LEU A 46 22.34 12.48 -0.07
N ARG A 47 23.07 13.58 0.12
CA ARG A 47 24.44 13.53 0.63
C ARG A 47 24.50 12.93 2.03
N VAL A 48 23.55 13.27 2.90
CA VAL A 48 23.44 12.71 4.25
C VAL A 48 23.14 11.21 4.19
N SER A 49 22.17 10.77 3.36
CA SER A 49 21.81 9.35 3.26
C SER A 49 22.95 8.48 2.72
N GLU A 50 23.62 8.94 1.66
CA GLU A 50 24.78 8.25 1.08
C GLU A 50 25.95 8.19 2.07
N THR A 51 26.19 9.27 2.81
CA THR A 51 27.24 9.29 3.84
C THR A 51 26.92 8.32 4.98
N ALA A 52 25.67 8.29 5.45
CA ALA A 52 25.24 7.35 6.49
C ALA A 52 25.40 5.89 6.02
N GLN A 53 25.00 5.59 4.79
CA GLN A 53 25.20 4.28 4.18
C GLN A 53 26.69 3.92 4.09
N ARG A 54 27.54 4.86 3.70
CA ARG A 54 29.00 4.66 3.64
C ARG A 54 29.61 4.36 5.01
N VAL A 55 29.18 5.07 6.07
CA VAL A 55 29.63 4.82 7.45
C VAL A 55 29.18 3.44 7.90
N LYS A 56 27.91 3.07 7.64
CA LYS A 56 27.36 1.74 7.95
C LYS A 56 28.19 0.63 7.29
N ILE A 57 28.41 0.72 5.97
CA ILE A 57 29.21 -0.26 5.22
C ILE A 57 30.63 -0.34 5.77
N CYS A 58 31.25 0.80 6.11
CA CYS A 58 32.60 0.83 6.66
C CYS A 58 32.68 0.19 8.07
N SER A 59 31.62 0.32 8.87
CA SER A 59 31.53 -0.29 10.20
C SER A 59 31.28 -1.80 10.12
N GLU A 60 30.34 -2.23 9.27
CA GLU A 60 29.98 -3.63 9.07
C GLU A 60 31.12 -4.42 8.40
N ASN A 61 31.84 -3.81 7.46
CA ASN A 61 32.89 -4.46 6.68
C ASN A 61 34.31 -4.03 7.11
N CYS A 62 34.49 -3.61 8.36
CA CYS A 62 35.77 -3.12 8.87
C CYS A 62 36.90 -4.16 8.83
N GLY A 63 36.57 -5.46 8.77
CA GLY A 63 37.55 -6.55 8.68
C GLY A 63 38.24 -6.72 7.32
N PHE A 64 37.73 -6.08 6.24
CA PHE A 64 38.30 -6.21 4.89
C PHE A 64 39.33 -5.13 4.55
N ILE A 65 39.52 -4.14 5.43
CA ILE A 65 40.45 -3.03 5.23
C ILE A 65 41.56 -3.05 6.29
N PRO A 66 42.79 -2.60 5.95
CA PRO A 66 43.86 -2.45 6.94
C PRO A 66 43.44 -1.54 8.09
N LYS A 67 43.93 -1.83 9.31
CA LYS A 67 43.56 -1.09 10.54
C LYS A 67 43.83 0.42 10.41
N GLU A 68 44.97 0.80 9.86
CA GLU A 68 45.35 2.21 9.60
C GLU A 68 44.36 2.91 8.66
N ALA A 69 43.88 2.19 7.66
CA ALA A 69 42.92 2.69 6.68
C ALA A 69 41.52 2.84 7.29
N PHE A 70 41.16 2.02 8.28
CA PHE A 70 39.92 2.18 9.04
C PHE A 70 40.00 3.35 10.01
N GLU A 71 41.10 3.47 10.76
CA GLU A 71 41.29 4.56 11.73
C GLU A 71 41.29 5.94 11.08
N SER A 72 41.97 6.10 9.94
CA SER A 72 41.94 7.36 9.17
C SER A 72 40.52 7.76 8.73
N ARG A 73 39.70 6.80 8.28
CA ARG A 73 38.29 7.04 7.94
C ARG A 73 37.44 7.36 9.18
N ARG A 74 37.67 6.64 10.28
CA ARG A 74 37.01 6.92 11.57
C ARG A 74 37.31 8.32 12.06
N HIS A 75 38.57 8.75 11.95
CA HIS A 75 38.97 10.11 12.28
C HIS A 75 38.28 11.12 11.37
N TYR A 76 38.30 10.94 10.05
CA TYR A 76 37.62 11.84 9.11
C TYR A 76 36.14 12.07 9.42
N PHE A 77 35.41 11.03 9.82
CA PHE A 77 33.98 11.14 10.16
C PHE A 77 33.73 11.68 11.58
N ASN A 78 34.52 11.28 12.57
CA ASN A 78 34.22 11.50 14.01
C ASN A 78 35.01 12.65 14.66
N THR A 79 35.79 13.45 13.93
CA THR A 79 36.51 14.59 14.52
C THR A 79 35.51 15.58 15.16
N LEU A 80 35.73 15.89 16.45
CA LEU A 80 34.86 16.74 17.27
C LEU A 80 34.72 18.17 16.74
N GLU A 81 35.80 18.73 16.18
CA GLU A 81 35.79 20.05 15.53
C GLU A 81 35.96 19.86 14.01
N GLY A 82 34.86 19.96 13.25
CA GLY A 82 34.90 19.94 11.79
C GLY A 82 34.95 18.55 11.14
N GLY A 83 34.62 17.48 11.86
CA GLY A 83 34.36 16.18 11.27
C GLY A 83 33.28 16.26 10.19
N TYR A 84 33.38 15.41 9.16
CA TYR A 84 32.46 15.46 8.03
C TYR A 84 30.99 15.28 8.44
N LEU A 85 30.73 14.50 9.50
CA LEU A 85 29.39 14.32 10.07
C LEU A 85 28.85 15.60 10.71
N GLU A 86 29.70 16.42 11.32
CA GLU A 86 29.29 17.72 11.90
C GLU A 86 28.99 18.73 10.79
N SER A 87 29.79 18.72 9.71
CA SER A 87 29.55 19.58 8.53
C SER A 87 28.26 19.25 7.76
N LEU A 88 27.72 18.05 7.99
CA LEU A 88 26.48 17.56 7.39
C LEU A 88 25.24 17.86 8.25
N LYS A 89 25.42 18.35 9.49
CA LYS A 89 24.29 18.89 10.25
C LYS A 89 23.84 20.17 9.56
N ARG A 90 22.53 20.28 9.28
CA ARG A 90 21.97 21.54 8.79
C ARG A 90 22.11 22.58 9.93
N PRO A 91 22.45 23.85 9.64
CA PRO A 91 22.42 24.92 10.64
C PRO A 91 21.01 25.20 11.21
N SER A 92 19.98 24.54 10.69
CA SER A 92 18.66 24.41 11.30
C SER A 92 18.50 22.98 11.84
N ASP A 93 19.02 22.72 13.03
CA ASP A 93 18.53 21.63 13.89
C ASP A 93 17.09 21.97 14.31
N GLU A 94 16.16 21.86 13.36
CA GLU A 94 14.83 21.41 13.74
C GLU A 94 14.94 19.89 13.89
N PRO A 95 14.49 19.34 15.03
CA PRO A 95 14.53 17.91 15.28
C PRO A 95 13.80 17.23 14.12
N VAL A 96 14.44 16.19 13.54
CA VAL A 96 13.84 15.18 12.63
C VAL A 96 12.50 15.66 12.12
N PRO A 97 12.40 16.33 10.94
CA PRO A 97 11.21 17.11 10.57
C PRO A 97 10.02 16.28 10.97
N ASN A 98 9.36 16.72 12.05
CA ASN A 98 8.32 15.92 12.70
C ASN A 98 7.44 15.52 11.55
N MET A 99 7.38 14.23 11.23
CA MET A 99 6.72 13.81 10.00
C MET A 99 5.30 14.38 9.97
N PHE A 100 4.72 14.54 11.18
CA PHE A 100 3.50 15.26 11.53
C PHE A 100 3.40 16.77 11.23
N ASN A 101 4.49 17.55 11.29
CA ASN A 101 4.49 19.01 11.14
C ASN A 101 4.79 19.49 9.73
N ASP A 102 5.13 18.60 8.79
CA ASP A 102 5.42 18.96 7.41
C ASP A 102 4.32 18.40 6.48
N PRO A 103 3.15 19.08 6.38
CA PRO A 103 1.96 18.62 5.65
C PRO A 103 2.27 18.12 4.25
N ASN A 104 3.25 18.71 3.56
CA ASN A 104 3.61 18.33 2.19
C ASN A 104 4.40 17.00 2.10
N ALA A 105 5.21 16.67 3.11
CA ALA A 105 5.97 15.42 3.12
C ALA A 105 5.09 14.22 3.49
N LEU A 106 4.22 14.39 4.50
CA LEU A 106 3.16 13.43 4.83
C LEU A 106 2.17 13.26 3.68
N MET A 107 1.73 14.36 3.08
CA MET A 107 0.80 14.31 1.95
C MET A 107 1.44 13.64 0.74
N GLY A 108 2.75 13.77 0.51
CA GLY A 108 3.44 13.07 -0.59
C GLY A 108 3.38 11.55 -0.47
N MET A 109 3.62 11.01 0.73
CA MET A 109 3.53 9.56 0.98
C MET A 109 2.08 9.07 1.07
N MET A 110 1.22 9.87 1.70
CA MET A 110 -0.19 9.55 1.85
C MET A 110 -0.93 9.66 0.51
N LYS A 111 -0.55 10.57 -0.40
CA LYS A 111 -1.20 10.73 -1.71
C LYS A 111 -1.10 9.47 -2.55
N ASN A 112 0.03 8.79 -2.56
CA ASN A 112 0.16 7.55 -3.34
C ASN A 112 -0.74 6.43 -2.76
N ASN A 113 -0.77 6.28 -1.43
CA ASN A 113 -1.64 5.31 -0.78
C ASN A 113 -3.14 5.67 -0.90
N MET A 114 -3.45 6.96 -0.79
CA MET A 114 -4.81 7.49 -0.83
C MET A 114 -5.41 7.39 -2.23
N VAL A 115 -4.62 7.62 -3.30
CA VAL A 115 -5.09 7.41 -4.68
C VAL A 115 -5.52 5.96 -4.89
N ASN A 116 -4.76 4.99 -4.38
CA ASN A 116 -5.13 3.57 -4.47
C ASN A 116 -6.45 3.27 -3.73
N VAL A 117 -6.57 3.73 -2.48
CA VAL A 117 -7.78 3.53 -1.66
C VAL A 117 -9.00 4.20 -2.30
N VAL A 118 -8.85 5.41 -2.84
CA VAL A 118 -9.95 6.16 -3.46
C VAL A 118 -10.46 5.45 -4.71
N ILE A 119 -9.57 4.96 -5.57
CA ILE A 119 -9.97 4.22 -6.78
C ILE A 119 -10.76 2.96 -6.39
N MET A 120 -10.28 2.21 -5.39
CA MET A 120 -10.94 1.01 -4.89
C MET A 120 -12.37 1.28 -4.39
N ILE A 121 -12.55 2.36 -3.61
CA ILE A 121 -13.85 2.73 -3.03
C ILE A 121 -14.82 3.18 -4.12
N ILE A 122 -14.41 4.03 -5.07
CA ILE A 122 -15.28 4.55 -6.14
C ILE A 122 -15.86 3.40 -6.97
N PHE A 123 -15.01 2.46 -7.39
CA PHE A 123 -15.47 1.29 -8.14
C PHE A 123 -16.33 0.35 -7.28
N GLY A 124 -16.01 0.19 -5.99
CA GLY A 124 -16.86 -0.56 -5.06
C GLY A 124 -18.28 0.05 -4.92
N GLN A 125 -18.38 1.38 -4.89
CA GLN A 125 -19.67 2.08 -4.89
C GLN A 125 -20.42 1.92 -6.22
N TRP A 126 -19.70 1.95 -7.35
CA TRP A 126 -20.29 1.69 -8.67
C TRP A 126 -20.85 0.26 -8.78
N VAL A 127 -20.13 -0.75 -8.28
CA VAL A 127 -20.63 -2.13 -8.19
C VAL A 127 -21.85 -2.20 -7.28
N ASN A 128 -21.83 -1.52 -6.14
CA ASN A 128 -22.98 -1.49 -5.22
C ASN A 128 -24.22 -0.87 -5.86
N SER A 129 -24.07 0.17 -6.68
CA SER A 129 -25.19 0.81 -7.38
C SER A 129 -25.76 -0.04 -8.52
N THR A 130 -24.90 -0.69 -9.29
CA THR A 130 -25.29 -1.43 -10.52
C THR A 130 -25.69 -2.88 -10.28
N LEU A 131 -25.16 -3.53 -9.24
CA LEU A 131 -25.32 -4.96 -8.94
C LEU A 131 -25.82 -5.19 -7.52
N SER A 132 -26.67 -4.28 -7.03
CA SER A 132 -27.33 -4.34 -5.72
C SER A 132 -28.46 -5.40 -5.71
N GLY A 133 -28.73 -5.99 -4.54
CA GLY A 133 -29.88 -6.87 -4.34
C GLY A 133 -29.73 -8.33 -4.78
N PHE A 134 -28.55 -8.77 -5.25
CA PHE A 134 -28.29 -10.15 -5.66
C PHE A 134 -27.24 -10.85 -4.79
N ILE A 135 -27.43 -12.16 -4.60
CA ILE A 135 -26.44 -13.07 -4.01
C ILE A 135 -25.64 -13.68 -5.14
N VAL A 136 -24.32 -13.69 -5.01
CA VAL A 136 -23.41 -14.12 -6.08
C VAL A 136 -22.86 -15.51 -5.84
N THR A 137 -22.28 -15.75 -4.67
CA THR A 137 -21.64 -17.03 -4.36
C THR A 137 -21.70 -17.35 -2.88
N ARG A 138 -21.50 -18.62 -2.55
CA ARG A 138 -21.33 -19.12 -1.20
C ARG A 138 -19.85 -19.39 -0.95
N LEU A 139 -19.31 -18.87 0.15
CA LEU A 139 -17.94 -19.16 0.54
C LEU A 139 -17.83 -20.57 1.16
N PRO A 140 -16.73 -21.30 0.91
CA PRO A 140 -16.53 -22.65 1.40
C PRO A 140 -16.13 -22.73 2.88
N PHE A 141 -16.00 -21.59 3.56
CA PHE A 141 -15.64 -21.51 4.98
C PHE A 141 -16.75 -20.82 5.81
N PRO A 142 -16.91 -21.22 7.08
CA PRO A 142 -17.89 -20.60 7.98
C PRO A 142 -17.42 -19.20 8.40
N LEU A 143 -18.32 -18.22 8.35
CA LEU A 143 -18.04 -16.84 8.75
C LEU A 143 -18.80 -16.46 10.02
N THR A 144 -18.17 -15.68 10.89
CA THR A 144 -18.82 -15.11 12.08
C THR A 144 -19.86 -14.05 11.68
N SER A 145 -20.85 -13.85 12.55
CA SER A 145 -21.97 -12.90 12.31
C SER A 145 -21.52 -11.45 12.11
N GLY A 146 -20.34 -11.07 12.59
CA GLY A 146 -19.77 -9.73 12.40
C GLY A 146 -19.47 -9.39 10.92
N PHE A 147 -19.16 -10.38 10.09
CA PHE A 147 -18.93 -10.16 8.67
C PHE A 147 -20.23 -10.01 7.87
N LYS A 148 -21.38 -10.33 8.46
CA LYS A 148 -22.68 -10.30 7.76
C LYS A 148 -23.03 -8.90 7.26
N SER A 149 -22.84 -7.87 8.09
CA SER A 149 -23.13 -6.48 7.70
C SER A 149 -22.24 -5.98 6.55
N MET A 150 -21.00 -6.46 6.47
CA MET A 150 -20.07 -6.11 5.39
C MET A 150 -20.36 -6.92 4.11
N LEU A 151 -20.59 -8.23 4.24
CA LEU A 151 -20.79 -9.16 3.13
C LEU A 151 -22.16 -9.05 2.47
N GLN A 152 -23.16 -8.58 3.22
CA GLN A 152 -24.55 -8.43 2.79
C GLN A 152 -25.02 -6.97 2.84
N SER A 153 -24.09 -6.01 2.83
CA SER A 153 -24.37 -4.58 2.83
C SER A 153 -25.33 -4.13 1.73
N SER A 154 -25.40 -4.88 0.62
CA SER A 154 -26.28 -4.61 -0.53
C SER A 154 -27.53 -5.49 -0.59
N ILE A 155 -27.83 -6.27 0.45
CA ILE A 155 -29.01 -7.15 0.54
C ILE A 155 -29.79 -6.80 1.80
N THR A 156 -31.00 -6.26 1.64
CA THR A 156 -31.91 -5.97 2.74
C THR A 156 -32.98 -7.06 2.86
N GLY A 157 -33.23 -7.56 4.07
CA GLY A 157 -34.47 -8.28 4.40
C GLY A 157 -34.47 -9.81 4.35
N VAL A 158 -33.33 -10.49 4.18
CA VAL A 158 -33.30 -11.97 4.18
C VAL A 158 -32.37 -12.52 5.26
N SER A 159 -32.88 -13.42 6.11
CA SER A 159 -32.15 -14.12 7.18
C SER A 159 -31.24 -15.22 6.63
N LEU A 160 -30.34 -14.86 5.71
CA LEU A 160 -29.34 -15.78 5.15
C LEU A 160 -28.18 -16.02 6.12
N ASP A 161 -27.56 -17.19 5.99
CA ASP A 161 -26.26 -17.50 6.59
C ASP A 161 -25.19 -16.52 6.11
N SER A 162 -24.22 -16.25 6.99
CA SER A 162 -23.07 -15.35 6.76
C SER A 162 -22.16 -15.81 5.61
N SER A 163 -22.25 -17.07 5.17
CA SER A 163 -21.48 -17.60 4.05
C SER A 163 -21.94 -17.10 2.68
N TRP A 164 -23.11 -16.45 2.58
CA TRP A 164 -23.64 -15.90 1.34
C TRP A 164 -23.12 -14.48 1.10
N VAL A 165 -22.54 -14.28 -0.07
CA VAL A 165 -21.80 -13.07 -0.43
C VAL A 165 -22.53 -12.28 -1.52
N SER A 166 -22.62 -10.97 -1.34
CA SER A 166 -23.15 -10.03 -2.33
C SER A 166 -22.13 -9.68 -3.42
N SER A 167 -22.59 -9.05 -4.51
CA SER A 167 -21.74 -8.60 -5.62
C SER A 167 -20.60 -7.67 -5.18
N THR A 168 -20.89 -6.71 -4.30
CA THR A 168 -19.92 -5.75 -3.77
C THR A 168 -18.80 -6.44 -3.01
N SER A 169 -19.16 -7.43 -2.19
CA SER A 169 -18.20 -8.17 -1.38
C SER A 169 -17.39 -9.15 -2.22
N PHE A 170 -17.98 -9.73 -3.27
CA PHE A 170 -17.25 -10.52 -4.25
C PHE A 170 -16.22 -9.67 -5.01
N TYR A 171 -16.57 -8.44 -5.37
CA TYR A 171 -15.62 -7.47 -5.94
C TYR A 171 -14.42 -7.23 -5.01
N PHE A 172 -14.66 -6.94 -3.72
CA PHE A 172 -13.60 -6.73 -2.73
C PHE A 172 -12.73 -7.96 -2.52
N LEU A 173 -13.32 -9.16 -2.46
CA LEU A 173 -12.56 -10.42 -2.38
C LEU A 173 -11.66 -10.61 -3.59
N GLY A 174 -12.17 -10.31 -4.80
CA GLY A 174 -11.38 -10.39 -6.03
C GLY A 174 -10.26 -9.37 -6.08
N LEU A 175 -10.48 -8.14 -5.60
CA LEU A 175 -9.42 -7.14 -5.51
C LEU A 175 -8.30 -7.55 -4.56
N PHE A 176 -8.63 -7.92 -3.32
CA PHE A 176 -7.62 -8.33 -2.33
C PHE A 176 -6.85 -9.57 -2.77
N GLY A 177 -7.51 -10.52 -3.44
CA GLY A 177 -6.83 -11.70 -3.98
C GLY A 177 -5.91 -11.40 -5.17
N LEU A 178 -6.10 -10.27 -5.86
CA LEU A 178 -5.29 -9.84 -7.01
C LEU A 178 -4.22 -8.82 -6.64
N GLU A 179 -4.22 -8.26 -5.42
CA GLU A 179 -3.17 -7.32 -4.98
C GLU A 179 -1.81 -7.99 -4.78
N ASP A 180 -1.81 -9.29 -4.48
CA ASP A 180 -0.60 -10.09 -4.30
C ASP A 180 0.01 -10.61 -5.63
N PHE A 181 -0.69 -10.45 -6.76
CA PHE A 181 -0.27 -10.86 -8.11
C PHE A 181 0.31 -9.70 -8.91
#